data_AF-A0A6C0BIQ0-F1
#
_entry.id   AF-A0A6C0BIQ0-F1
#
_cell.length_a   1.000
_cell.length_b   1.000
_cell.length_c   1.000
_cell.angle_alpha   90.00
_cell.angle_beta   90.00
_cell.angle_gamma   90.00
#
_symmetry.space_group_name_H-M   'P 1'
#
loop_
_entity.id
_entity.type
_entity.pdbx_description
1 polymer ?
#
loop_
_entity_poly.entity_id
_entity_poly.type
_entity_poly.pdbx_seq_one_letter_code
_entity_poly.pdbx_strand_id
1 'polypeptide(L)'
;MAIDLSKKIIPFTILLEAYRVFNGTLLVIFVPGVCGDKACLPQQNFINGSTIYRINCGVNLISLIAFIALYSVEVCREYKLMSYLRSNPEKPSDAVTVKGVFENLTEERKIIIHKYDLIYKRVVGITVFIFLINTVLSGYVIITEYGNDKGPILFATGTVLIASKIYHIISTYANDGYVSAYTQTRTQFNDVQEKPLASI
;
A
#
# COMPACT_ATOMS: atom_id res chain seq x y z
N MET A 1 24.99 -5.91 -14.53
CA MET A 1 24.53 -6.83 -13.47
C MET A 1 23.44 -6.21 -12.57
N ALA A 2 23.59 -4.96 -12.10
CA ALA A 2 22.55 -4.27 -11.30
C ALA A 2 21.19 -4.10 -12.01
N ILE A 3 21.18 -3.88 -13.33
CA ILE A 3 19.96 -3.68 -14.12
C ILE A 3 19.10 -4.96 -14.20
N ASP A 4 19.72 -6.13 -14.33
CA ASP A 4 19.00 -7.42 -14.43
C ASP A 4 18.46 -7.89 -13.07
N LEU A 5 19.19 -7.56 -12.00
CA LEU A 5 18.73 -7.78 -10.63
C LEU A 5 17.51 -6.89 -10.31
N SER A 6 17.50 -5.62 -10.74
CA SER A 6 16.35 -4.72 -10.55
C SER A 6 15.08 -5.23 -11.25
N LYS A 7 15.20 -5.81 -12.46
CA LYS A 7 14.06 -6.34 -13.23
C LYS A 7 13.37 -7.54 -12.57
N LYS A 8 14.08 -8.33 -11.77
CA LYS A 8 13.52 -9.46 -11.01
C LYS A 8 13.07 -9.08 -9.60
N ILE A 9 13.75 -8.13 -8.96
CA ILE A 9 13.41 -7.67 -7.61
C ILE A 9 12.10 -6.89 -7.61
N ILE A 10 11.88 -6.00 -8.58
CA ILE A 10 10.66 -5.17 -8.64
C ILE A 10 9.36 -6.00 -8.65
N PRO A 11 9.15 -6.98 -9.55
CA PRO A 11 7.92 -7.78 -9.55
C PRO A 11 7.77 -8.64 -8.28
N PHE A 12 8.88 -9.11 -7.70
CA PHE A 12 8.85 -9.85 -6.43
C PHE A 12 8.44 -8.96 -5.25
N THR A 13 8.96 -7.74 -5.17
CA THR A 13 8.56 -6.74 -4.17
C THR A 13 7.09 -6.40 -4.30
N ILE A 14 6.60 -6.17 -5.52
CA ILE A 14 5.18 -5.91 -5.81
C ILE A 14 4.29 -7.07 -5.33
N LEU A 15 4.69 -8.31 -5.61
CA LEU A 15 3.95 -9.49 -5.16
C LEU A 15 3.90 -9.60 -3.62
N LEU A 16 5.03 -9.35 -2.95
CA LEU A 16 5.09 -9.35 -1.49
C LEU A 16 4.21 -8.24 -0.88
N GLU A 17 4.18 -7.06 -1.49
CA GLU A 17 3.28 -5.98 -1.07
C GLU A 17 1.81 -6.36 -1.25
N ALA A 18 1.44 -6.95 -2.38
CA ALA A 18 0.09 -7.43 -2.63
C ALA A 18 -0.33 -8.50 -1.61
N TYR A 19 0.57 -9.45 -1.28
CA TYR A 19 0.33 -10.45 -0.24
C TYR A 19 0.12 -9.82 1.14
N ARG A 20 0.91 -8.81 1.52
CA ARG A 20 0.76 -8.10 2.80
C ARG A 20 -0.58 -7.36 2.88
N VAL A 21 -0.96 -6.67 1.80
CA VAL A 21 -2.26 -5.98 1.70
C VAL A 21 -3.39 -6.99 1.86
N PHE A 22 -3.35 -8.09 1.11
CA PHE A 22 -4.38 -9.12 1.13
C PHE A 22 -4.60 -9.71 2.54
N ASN A 23 -3.53 -10.10 3.23
CA ASN A 23 -3.63 -10.62 4.60
C ASN A 23 -3.99 -9.53 5.63
N GLY A 24 -3.53 -8.31 5.40
CA GLY A 24 -3.74 -7.18 6.31
C GLY A 24 -5.14 -6.59 6.28
N THR A 25 -5.87 -6.72 5.17
CA THR A 25 -7.24 -6.19 5.04
C THR A 25 -8.31 -7.23 5.38
N LEU A 26 -8.04 -8.52 5.14
CA LEU A 26 -8.98 -9.63 5.35
C LEU A 26 -8.85 -10.26 6.75
N LEU A 27 -8.82 -9.41 7.77
CA LEU A 27 -8.48 -9.76 9.16
C LEU A 27 -9.44 -10.76 9.80
N VAL A 28 -10.73 -10.79 9.41
CA VAL A 28 -11.75 -11.67 9.99
C VAL A 28 -12.01 -12.90 9.11
N ILE A 29 -11.97 -12.73 7.78
CA ILE A 29 -12.30 -13.82 6.83
C ILE A 29 -11.38 -15.03 6.99
N PHE A 30 -10.11 -14.80 7.34
CA PHE A 30 -9.13 -15.87 7.51
C PHE A 30 -9.05 -16.44 8.92
N VAL A 31 -9.82 -15.92 9.88
CA VAL A 31 -9.86 -16.49 11.22
C VAL A 31 -10.66 -17.80 11.18
N PRO A 32 -10.01 -18.95 11.40
CA PRO A 32 -10.75 -20.22 11.43
C PRO A 32 -11.61 -20.25 12.69
N GLY A 33 -12.91 -20.51 12.50
CA GLY A 33 -13.81 -20.82 13.60
C GLY A 33 -13.73 -22.30 13.98
N VAL A 34 -14.39 -22.67 15.07
CA VAL A 34 -14.50 -24.05 15.53
C VAL A 34 -15.82 -24.66 15.03
N CYS A 35 -15.72 -25.65 14.14
CA CYS A 35 -16.85 -26.43 13.61
C CYS A 35 -16.75 -27.87 14.13
N GLY A 36 -17.17 -28.09 15.38
CA GLY A 36 -16.91 -29.36 16.08
C GLY A 36 -15.42 -29.50 16.38
N ASP A 37 -14.80 -30.63 16.02
CA ASP A 37 -13.37 -30.90 16.27
C ASP A 37 -12.43 -30.38 15.17
N LYS A 38 -12.96 -29.63 14.18
CA LYS A 38 -12.20 -29.17 13.01
C LYS A 38 -12.33 -27.66 12.82
N ALA A 39 -11.31 -27.06 12.21
CA ALA A 39 -11.38 -25.69 11.74
C ALA A 39 -12.46 -25.56 10.65
N CYS A 40 -13.32 -24.55 10.76
CA CYS A 40 -14.31 -24.23 9.74
C CYS A 40 -13.65 -23.72 8.45
N LEU A 41 -14.26 -24.03 7.30
CA LEU A 41 -13.98 -23.32 6.06
C LEU A 41 -14.51 -21.87 6.15
N PRO A 42 -13.91 -20.89 5.44
CA PRO A 42 -14.39 -19.49 5.46
C PRO A 42 -15.87 -19.34 5.09
N GLN A 43 -16.35 -20.15 4.13
CA GLN A 43 -17.77 -20.16 3.74
C GLN A 43 -18.67 -20.64 4.89
N GLN A 44 -18.24 -21.65 5.65
CA GLN A 44 -18.99 -22.15 6.81
C GLN A 44 -19.03 -21.11 7.93
N ASN A 45 -17.89 -20.44 8.18
CA ASN A 45 -17.86 -19.29 9.10
C ASN A 45 -18.82 -18.19 8.67
N PHE A 46 -18.93 -17.89 7.38
CA PHE A 46 -19.88 -16.87 6.90
C PHE A 46 -21.34 -17.27 7.08
N ILE A 47 -21.68 -18.53 6.79
CA ILE A 47 -23.04 -19.05 6.93
C ILE A 47 -23.44 -19.16 8.42
N ASN A 48 -22.54 -19.63 9.28
CA ASN A 48 -22.84 -19.87 10.69
C ASN A 48 -22.54 -18.66 11.60
N GLY A 49 -21.78 -17.69 11.11
CA GLY A 49 -21.34 -16.52 11.86
C GLY A 49 -22.45 -15.52 12.14
N SER A 50 -22.20 -14.65 13.12
CA SER A 50 -23.13 -13.60 13.54
C SER A 50 -23.38 -12.57 12.43
N THR A 51 -24.44 -11.77 12.58
CA THR A 51 -24.69 -10.64 11.68
C THR A 51 -23.51 -9.65 11.68
N ILE A 52 -22.86 -9.46 12.83
CA ILE A 52 -21.71 -8.56 13.00
C ILE A 52 -20.50 -9.13 12.24
N TYR A 53 -20.26 -10.45 12.33
CA TYR A 53 -19.23 -11.13 11.54
C TYR A 53 -19.42 -10.89 10.03
N ARG A 54 -20.64 -11.09 9.51
CA ARG A 54 -20.94 -10.92 8.09
C ARG A 54 -20.74 -9.48 7.61
N ILE A 55 -21.17 -8.49 8.40
CA ILE A 55 -20.93 -7.07 8.12
C ILE A 55 -19.42 -6.81 8.05
N ASN A 56 -18.64 -7.35 8.99
CA ASN A 56 -17.20 -7.20 9.00
C ASN A 56 -16.49 -7.86 7.81
N CYS A 57 -16.98 -9.00 7.32
CA CYS A 57 -16.49 -9.55 6.06
C CYS A 57 -16.67 -8.55 4.90
N GLY A 58 -17.80 -7.83 4.87
CA GLY A 58 -18.02 -6.73 3.92
C GLY A 58 -17.00 -5.59 4.08
N VAL A 59 -16.76 -5.15 5.32
CA VAL A 59 -15.77 -4.09 5.61
C VAL A 59 -14.34 -4.52 5.24
N ASN A 60 -13.97 -5.79 5.49
CA ASN A 60 -12.70 -6.38 5.06
C ASN A 60 -12.52 -6.28 3.54
N LEU A 61 -13.55 -6.61 2.75
CA LEU A 61 -13.51 -6.52 1.30
C LEU A 61 -13.45 -5.06 0.80
N ILE A 62 -14.21 -4.15 1.42
CA ILE A 62 -14.14 -2.71 1.11
C ILE A 62 -12.73 -2.17 1.38
N SER A 63 -12.12 -2.57 2.49
CA SER A 63 -10.73 -2.22 2.83
C SER A 63 -9.74 -2.74 1.77
N LEU A 64 -9.90 -4.00 1.33
CA LEU A 64 -9.08 -4.56 0.26
C LEU A 64 -9.21 -3.75 -1.05
N ILE A 65 -10.43 -3.41 -1.46
CA ILE A 65 -10.69 -2.60 -2.66
C ILE A 65 -10.05 -1.22 -2.52
N ALA A 66 -10.13 -0.58 -1.36
CA ALA A 66 -9.49 0.71 -1.10
C ALA A 66 -7.96 0.64 -1.23
N PHE A 67 -7.34 -0.45 -0.77
CA PHE A 67 -5.91 -0.67 -0.97
C PHE A 67 -5.54 -0.96 -2.43
N ILE A 68 -6.37 -1.71 -3.18
CA ILE A 68 -6.15 -1.93 -4.63
C ILE A 68 -6.23 -0.61 -5.39
N ALA A 69 -7.19 0.25 -5.07
CA ALA A 69 -7.33 1.57 -5.66
C ALA A 69 -6.12 2.47 -5.33
N LEU A 70 -5.68 2.47 -4.07
CA LEU A 70 -4.45 3.16 -3.64
C LEU A 70 -3.24 2.67 -4.43
N TYR A 71 -3.06 1.35 -4.55
CA TYR A 71 -1.94 0.75 -5.26
C TYR A 71 -1.92 1.15 -6.75
N SER A 72 -3.10 1.20 -7.37
CA SER A 72 -3.24 1.64 -8.77
C SER A 72 -2.81 3.11 -8.94
N VAL A 73 -3.23 4.00 -8.03
CA VAL A 73 -2.82 5.42 -8.03
C VAL A 73 -1.32 5.56 -7.77
N GLU A 74 -0.75 4.75 -6.87
CA GLU A 74 0.68 4.73 -6.56
C GLU A 74 1.52 4.35 -7.80
N VAL A 75 1.13 3.30 -8.53
CA VAL A 75 1.78 2.90 -9.79
C VAL A 75 1.66 3.99 -10.87
N CYS A 76 0.49 4.60 -11.04
CA CYS A 76 0.31 5.70 -12.00
C CYS A 76 1.18 6.92 -11.64
N ARG A 77 1.27 7.28 -10.36
CA ARG A 77 2.13 8.35 -9.87
C ARG A 77 3.60 8.05 -10.19
N GLU A 78 4.05 6.83 -9.89
CA GLU A 78 5.44 6.42 -10.14
C GLU A 78 5.79 6.49 -11.63
N TYR A 79 4.92 5.95 -12.49
CA TYR A 79 5.12 5.99 -13.94
C TYR A 79 5.26 7.44 -14.46
N LYS A 80 4.46 8.37 -13.94
CA LYS A 80 4.56 9.79 -14.31
C LYS A 80 5.84 10.44 -13.79
N LEU A 81 6.26 10.15 -12.56
CA LEU A 81 7.53 10.65 -12.04
C LEU A 81 8.70 10.16 -12.90
N MET A 82 8.75 8.87 -13.23
CA MET A 82 9.77 8.27 -14.09
C MET A 82 9.77 8.84 -15.52
N SER A 83 8.63 9.32 -16.02
CA SER A 83 8.57 9.94 -17.35
C SER A 83 9.23 11.31 -17.43
N TYR A 84 9.33 12.02 -16.30
CA TYR A 84 9.83 13.39 -16.22
C TYR A 84 11.17 13.49 -15.51
N LEU A 85 11.50 12.53 -14.66
CA LEU A 85 12.67 12.53 -13.80
C LEU A 85 13.39 11.19 -13.87
N ARG A 86 14.72 11.24 -13.75
CA ARG A 86 15.60 10.07 -13.73
C ARG A 86 16.45 10.06 -12.45
N SER A 87 16.83 8.88 -12.01
CA SER A 87 17.83 8.70 -10.95
C SER A 87 19.21 8.64 -11.60
N ASN A 88 20.08 9.58 -11.26
CA ASN A 88 21.46 9.69 -11.71
C ASN A 88 22.42 9.45 -10.53
N PRO A 89 23.17 8.33 -10.51
CA PRO A 89 24.08 8.00 -9.41
C PRO A 89 25.28 8.96 -9.29
N GLU A 90 25.55 9.77 -10.30
CA GLU A 90 26.64 10.77 -10.29
C GLU A 90 26.24 12.08 -9.59
N LYS A 91 24.94 12.26 -9.32
CA LYS A 91 24.41 13.45 -8.63
C LYS A 91 24.07 13.13 -7.17
N PRO A 92 24.21 14.09 -6.25
CA PRO A 92 23.70 13.95 -4.89
C PRO A 92 22.19 13.63 -4.89
N SER A 93 21.75 12.82 -3.93
CA SER A 93 20.35 12.43 -3.73
C SER A 93 19.78 12.99 -2.43
N ASP A 94 20.34 14.12 -1.97
CA ASP A 94 19.83 14.88 -0.85
C ASP A 94 18.59 15.69 -1.25
N ALA A 95 17.76 16.02 -0.25
CA ALA A 95 16.49 16.69 -0.45
C ALA A 95 16.63 18.09 -1.10
N VAL A 96 17.77 18.77 -0.90
CA VAL A 96 18.01 20.11 -1.48
C VAL A 96 18.28 20.00 -2.97
N THR A 97 19.15 19.08 -3.37
CA THR A 97 19.47 18.81 -4.78
C THR A 97 18.24 18.38 -5.57
N VAL A 98 17.44 17.47 -5.00
CA VAL A 98 16.22 16.95 -5.65
C VAL A 98 15.15 18.02 -5.80
N LYS A 99 15.00 18.89 -4.81
CA LYS A 99 14.11 20.05 -4.90
C LYS A 99 14.54 21.01 -6.01
N GLY A 100 15.83 21.31 -6.12
CA GLY A 100 16.37 22.15 -7.20
C GLY A 100 16.16 21.57 -8.59
N VAL A 101 16.25 20.25 -8.75
CA VAL A 101 15.93 19.55 -10.01
C VAL A 101 14.46 19.71 -10.38
N PHE A 102 13.56 19.62 -9.39
CA PHE A 102 12.14 19.82 -9.60
C PHE A 102 11.81 21.27 -9.98
N GLU A 103 12.46 22.24 -9.36
CA GLU A 103 12.30 23.67 -9.66
C GLU A 103 12.70 24.01 -11.11
N ASN A 104 13.63 23.25 -11.69
CA ASN A 104 14.07 23.38 -13.08
C ASN A 104 13.14 22.70 -14.11
N LEU A 105 12.09 21.99 -13.67
CA LEU A 105 11.08 21.46 -14.59
C LEU A 105 10.24 22.59 -15.21
N THR A 106 9.71 22.35 -16.40
CA THR A 106 8.70 23.25 -16.99
C THR A 106 7.45 23.29 -16.12
N GLU A 107 6.78 24.46 -16.07
CA GLU A 107 5.57 24.65 -15.25
C GLU A 107 4.47 23.64 -15.57
N GLU A 108 4.32 23.26 -16.84
CA GLU A 108 3.38 22.21 -17.27
C GLU A 108 3.66 20.86 -16.58
N ARG A 109 4.92 20.44 -16.49
CA ARG A 109 5.32 19.19 -15.84
C ARG A 109 5.08 19.24 -14.33
N LYS A 110 5.36 20.38 -13.70
CA LYS A 110 5.11 20.58 -12.25
C LYS A 110 3.62 20.45 -11.93
N ILE A 111 2.74 21.09 -12.71
CA ILE A 111 1.28 21.01 -12.52
C ILE A 111 0.79 19.56 -12.60
N ILE A 112 1.29 18.79 -13.58
CA ILE A 112 0.92 17.38 -13.73
C ILE A 112 1.36 16.58 -12.49
N ILE A 113 2.62 16.72 -12.05
CA ILE A 113 3.13 15.99 -10.88
C ILE A 113 2.34 16.35 -9.63
N HIS A 114 2.07 17.65 -9.38
CA HIS A 114 1.27 18.10 -8.25
C HIS A 114 -0.16 17.56 -8.27
N LYS A 115 -0.78 17.44 -9.46
CA LYS A 115 -2.11 16.85 -9.59
C LYS A 115 -2.13 15.38 -9.14
N TYR A 116 -1.16 14.58 -9.58
CA TYR A 116 -1.05 13.18 -9.17
C TYR A 116 -0.71 13.03 -7.69
N ASP A 117 0.12 13.92 -7.13
CA ASP A 117 0.45 13.94 -5.70
C ASP A 117 -0.79 14.26 -4.84
N LEU A 118 -1.61 15.24 -5.25
CA LEU A 118 -2.85 15.59 -4.56
C LEU A 118 -3.86 14.43 -4.58
N ILE A 119 -3.99 13.76 -5.73
CA ILE A 119 -4.86 12.57 -5.86
C ILE A 119 -4.36 11.46 -4.93
N TYR A 120 -3.05 11.17 -4.95
CA TYR A 120 -2.43 10.18 -4.08
C TYR A 120 -2.71 10.47 -2.60
N LYS A 121 -2.45 11.70 -2.14
CA LYS A 121 -2.68 12.12 -0.74
C LYS A 121 -4.14 11.96 -0.30
N ARG A 122 -5.11 12.27 -1.17
CA ARG A 122 -6.54 12.06 -0.89
C ARG A 122 -6.89 10.59 -0.77
N VAL A 123 -6.43 9.76 -1.71
CA VAL A 123 -6.70 8.32 -1.71
C VAL A 123 -6.05 7.65 -0.50
N VAL A 124 -4.81 8.02 -0.16
CA VAL A 124 -4.14 7.60 1.08
C VAL A 124 -4.99 7.88 2.31
N GLY A 125 -5.47 9.12 2.47
CA GLY A 125 -6.28 9.51 3.63
C GLY A 125 -7.57 8.68 3.74
N ILE A 126 -8.26 8.47 2.62
CA ILE A 126 -9.48 7.64 2.57
C ILE A 126 -9.16 6.18 2.91
N THR A 127 -8.11 5.60 2.33
CA THR A 127 -7.73 4.20 2.56
C THR A 127 -7.32 3.96 4.01
N VAL A 128 -6.54 4.86 4.61
CA VAL A 128 -6.15 4.77 6.03
C VAL A 128 -7.38 4.84 6.94
N PHE A 129 -8.34 5.72 6.63
CA PHE A 129 -9.59 5.82 7.40
C PHE A 129 -10.43 4.55 7.33
N ILE A 130 -10.64 4.01 6.12
CA ILE A 130 -11.36 2.74 5.90
C ILE A 130 -10.65 1.60 6.63
N PHE A 131 -9.32 1.54 6.53
CA PHE A 131 -8.51 0.53 7.19
C PHE A 131 -8.61 0.61 8.72
N LEU A 132 -8.61 1.80 9.31
CA LEU A 132 -8.78 1.98 10.75
C LEU A 132 -10.12 1.40 11.23
N ILE A 133 -11.22 1.72 10.54
CA ILE A 133 -12.55 1.16 10.82
C ILE A 133 -12.50 -0.36 10.71
N ASN A 134 -11.89 -0.88 9.64
CA ASN A 134 -11.74 -2.30 9.41
C ASN A 134 -11.02 -3.01 10.57
N THR A 135 -9.89 -2.46 11.03
CA THR A 135 -9.11 -3.03 12.13
C THR A 135 -9.87 -3.00 13.45
N VAL A 136 -10.53 -1.89 13.79
CA VAL A 136 -11.29 -1.75 15.05
C VAL A 136 -12.46 -2.75 15.07
N LEU A 137 -13.26 -2.79 14.01
CA LEU A 137 -14.39 -3.71 13.93
C LEU A 137 -13.93 -5.17 13.91
N SER A 138 -12.86 -5.48 13.16
CA SER A 138 -12.29 -6.83 13.11
C SER A 138 -11.78 -7.27 14.49
N GLY A 139 -11.08 -6.39 15.20
CA GLY A 139 -10.61 -6.64 16.56
C GLY A 139 -11.76 -6.91 17.53
N TYR A 140 -12.84 -6.14 17.44
CA TYR A 140 -14.04 -6.36 18.25
C TYR A 140 -14.60 -7.77 18.04
N VAL A 141 -14.90 -8.16 16.79
CA VAL A 141 -15.46 -9.50 16.49
C VAL A 141 -14.54 -10.62 16.93
N ILE A 142 -13.23 -10.47 16.70
CA ILE A 142 -12.26 -11.52 17.06
C ILE A 142 -12.17 -11.70 18.57
N ILE A 143 -12.18 -10.61 19.34
CA ILE A 143 -12.12 -10.70 20.81
C ILE A 143 -13.42 -11.29 21.37
N THR A 144 -14.58 -10.93 20.83
CA THR A 144 -15.88 -11.36 21.37
C THR A 144 -16.30 -12.76 20.91
N GLU A 145 -15.99 -13.13 19.66
CA GLU A 145 -16.49 -14.38 19.06
C GLU A 145 -15.40 -15.45 18.87
N TYR A 146 -14.12 -15.05 18.81
CA TYR A 146 -12.99 -15.96 18.51
C TYR A 146 -11.81 -15.81 19.50
N GLY A 147 -12.04 -15.22 20.67
CA GLY A 147 -10.98 -14.82 21.61
C GLY A 147 -10.21 -15.99 22.23
N ASN A 148 -10.85 -17.15 22.35
CA ASN A 148 -10.24 -18.37 22.90
C ASN A 148 -9.57 -19.26 21.83
N ASP A 149 -9.67 -18.89 20.56
CA ASP A 149 -9.11 -19.64 19.42
C ASP A 149 -7.80 -19.02 18.92
N LYS A 150 -7.34 -19.44 17.73
CA LYS A 150 -6.16 -18.85 17.05
C LYS A 150 -6.42 -17.43 16.51
N GLY A 151 -7.63 -16.90 16.64
CA GLY A 151 -8.07 -15.61 16.11
C GLY A 151 -7.20 -14.42 16.52
N PRO A 152 -6.92 -14.19 17.82
CA PRO A 152 -6.11 -13.06 18.28
C PRO A 152 -4.69 -13.06 17.71
N ILE A 153 -4.06 -14.23 17.59
CA ILE A 153 -2.71 -14.37 17.04
C ILE A 153 -2.71 -14.04 15.53
N LEU A 154 -3.71 -14.52 14.80
CA LEU A 154 -3.84 -14.27 13.37
C LEU A 154 -4.13 -12.79 13.09
N PHE A 155 -4.99 -12.17 13.90
CA PHE A 155 -5.27 -10.73 13.88
C PHE A 155 -4.01 -9.89 14.13
N ALA A 156 -3.25 -10.22 15.18
CA ALA A 156 -2.02 -9.51 15.52
C ALA A 156 -1.01 -9.60 14.36
N THR A 157 -0.81 -10.79 13.81
CA THR A 157 0.11 -11.02 12.69
C THR A 157 -0.32 -10.23 11.44
N GLY A 158 -1.61 -10.30 11.06
CA GLY A 158 -2.15 -9.56 9.92
C GLY A 158 -2.02 -8.04 10.07
N THR A 159 -2.27 -7.53 11.28
CA THR A 159 -2.14 -6.10 11.61
C THR A 159 -0.69 -5.62 11.55
N VAL A 160 0.27 -6.43 12.01
CA VAL A 160 1.71 -6.10 11.92
C VAL A 160 2.19 -6.06 10.46
N LEU A 161 1.74 -7.00 9.62
CA LEU A 161 2.16 -7.06 8.22
C LEU A 161 1.79 -5.78 7.45
N ILE A 162 0.59 -5.24 7.70
CA ILE A 162 0.10 -4.01 7.06
C ILE A 162 0.65 -2.73 7.70
N ALA A 163 1.03 -2.77 8.98
CA ALA A 163 1.65 -1.63 9.67
C ALA A 163 2.90 -1.11 8.94
N SER A 164 3.71 -2.03 8.37
CA SER A 164 4.86 -1.64 7.55
C SER A 164 4.47 -0.83 6.31
N LYS A 165 3.43 -1.24 5.57
CA LYS A 165 2.94 -0.51 4.40
C LYS A 165 2.36 0.84 4.78
N ILE A 166 1.62 0.91 5.89
CA ILE A 166 1.08 2.17 6.42
C ILE A 166 2.19 3.14 6.80
N TYR A 167 3.25 2.66 7.45
CA TYR A 167 4.42 3.47 7.76
C TYR A 167 5.05 4.05 6.50
N HIS A 168 5.23 3.24 5.45
CA HIS A 168 5.74 3.71 4.17
C HIS A 168 4.83 4.76 3.51
N ILE A 169 3.51 4.52 3.50
CA ILE A 169 2.54 5.47 2.94
C ILE A 169 2.57 6.81 3.69
N ILE A 170 2.61 6.79 5.03
CA ILE A 170 2.66 8.00 5.86
C ILE A 170 3.99 8.74 5.66
N SER A 171 5.10 8.02 5.58
CA SER A 171 6.40 8.60 5.29
C SER A 171 6.42 9.29 3.92
N THR A 172 5.85 8.65 2.89
CA THR A 172 5.72 9.24 1.55
C THR A 172 4.75 10.42 1.52
N TYR A 173 3.67 10.36 2.31
CA TYR A 173 2.71 11.46 2.47
C TYR A 173 3.35 12.70 3.11
N ALA A 174 4.23 12.50 4.10
CA ALA A 174 4.89 13.56 4.87
C ALA A 174 6.06 14.22 4.13
N ASN A 175 6.68 13.51 3.19
CA ASN A 175 7.69 14.10 2.31
C ASN A 175 7.04 14.79 1.13
N ASP A 176 7.64 15.88 0.64
CA ASP A 176 7.18 16.50 -0.60
C ASP A 176 7.29 15.49 -1.76
N GLY A 177 6.39 15.59 -2.75
CA GLY A 177 6.09 14.58 -3.78
C GLY A 177 7.23 14.17 -4.73
N TYR A 178 8.49 14.40 -4.36
CA TYR A 178 9.72 14.15 -5.10
C TYR A 178 10.36 12.78 -4.81
N VAL A 179 9.80 12.02 -3.86
CA VAL A 179 10.32 10.71 -3.45
C VAL A 179 9.53 9.58 -4.13
N SER A 180 10.25 8.62 -4.71
CA SER A 180 9.71 7.36 -5.26
C SER A 180 9.07 6.53 -4.15
N ALA A 181 7.92 5.93 -4.45
CA ALA A 181 7.25 5.01 -3.50
C ALA A 181 7.89 3.61 -3.47
N TYR A 182 8.68 3.26 -4.48
CA TYR A 182 9.17 1.89 -4.72
C TYR A 182 10.69 1.72 -4.60
N THR A 183 11.43 2.82 -4.51
CA THR A 183 12.88 2.77 -4.41
C THR A 183 13.30 2.67 -2.94
N GLN A 184 13.54 1.44 -2.46
CA GLN A 184 13.96 1.15 -1.07
C GLN A 184 15.40 1.59 -0.75
N THR A 185 16.20 1.93 -1.76
CA THR A 185 17.47 2.64 -1.59
C THR A 185 17.23 4.14 -1.66
N ARG A 186 18.00 4.96 -0.92
CA ARG A 186 17.96 6.43 -0.97
C ARG A 186 18.46 7.00 -2.32
N THR A 187 17.94 6.52 -3.44
CA THR A 187 18.18 7.06 -4.78
C THR A 187 16.92 7.81 -5.16
N GLN A 188 16.90 9.09 -4.77
CA GLN A 188 15.86 10.03 -5.15
C GLN A 188 16.02 10.41 -6.63
N PHE A 189 14.91 10.81 -7.27
CA PHE A 189 14.94 11.32 -8.64
C PHE A 189 15.67 12.67 -8.70
N ASN A 190 16.98 12.64 -8.99
CA ASN A 190 17.89 13.79 -8.89
C ASN A 190 18.34 14.35 -10.25
N ASP A 191 17.62 14.02 -11.32
CA ASP A 191 17.91 14.56 -12.64
C ASP A 191 16.66 14.60 -13.54
N VAL A 192 16.66 15.48 -14.54
CA VAL A 192 15.50 15.67 -15.44
C VAL A 192 15.60 14.75 -16.66
N GLN A 193 14.47 14.20 -17.07
CA GLN A 193 14.35 13.46 -18.32
C GLN A 193 14.14 14.44 -19.49
N GLU A 194 15.11 14.48 -20.42
CA GLU A 194 15.04 15.34 -21.62
C GLU A 194 14.00 14.84 -22.64
N LYS A 195 13.85 13.52 -22.78
CA LYS A 195 12.88 12.88 -23.68
C LYS A 195 11.96 11.91 -22.91
N PRO A 196 10.62 12.02 -23.05
CA PRO A 196 9.70 11.11 -22.38
C PRO A 196 9.92 9.65 -22.83
N LEU A 197 9.83 8.72 -21.88
CA LEU A 197 9.82 7.28 -22.19
C LEU A 197 8.61 6.95 -23.07
N ALA A 198 8.81 6.18 -24.13
CA ALA A 198 7.71 5.69 -24.96
C ALA A 198 6.70 4.93 -24.08
N SER A 199 5.42 5.28 -24.20
CA SER A 199 4.34 4.64 -23.47
C SER A 199 4.22 3.16 -23.86
N ILE A 200 4.22 2.29 -22.85
CA ILE A 200 3.80 0.88 -22.97
C ILE A 200 2.28 0.85 -22.81
#